data_AF-A0A941CMG7-F1
#
_entry.id   AF-A0A941CMG7-F1
#
_cell.length_a   1.000
_cell.length_b   1.000
_cell.length_c   1.000
_cell.angle_alpha   90.00
_cell.angle_beta   90.00
_cell.angle_gamma   90.00
#
_symmetry.space_group_name_H-M   'P 1'
#
loop_
_entity.id
_entity.type
_entity.pdbx_description
1 polymer ?
#
loop_
_entity_poly.entity_id
_entity_poly.type
_entity_poly.pdbx_seq_one_letter_code
_entity_poly.pdbx_strand_id
1 'polypeptide(L)'
;MKNQDFTYDPSKHVPFRDKEVLARVRNIKREDIEKHKNPDFNIQVVPDADMGVIMLFDIFHRIKTASDANEPIVLIMPNPWPHFRMLAHMLNKFKVDCSKLYTFNMDEYADQDGNIAPETWKYGFGYAFKNYFYSNLDKSIRPPEKQIHTFTNKNINDYGQMISDLGEADMVYSGPGWTGHLAFIEPDAPEFKAGSMAEWMEMDPRIVTLSPFTLAQNSLHGSFGMSGDLAMVPPKAATIGPAQVVRAKNRMQFCGISVQGTVSSWQRLVTRLVLHGEPTPLVPESVHQLLRTDSYVTETIAMNIEPDFEKGY
;
A
#
# COMPACT_ATOMS: atom_id res chain seq x y z
N MET A 1 -17.79 44.12 -10.26
CA MET A 1 -18.70 42.97 -10.40
C MET A 1 -18.75 42.27 -9.06
N LYS A 2 -19.93 41.88 -8.55
CA LYS A 2 -19.98 41.00 -7.37
C LYS A 2 -19.41 39.66 -7.81
N ASN A 3 -18.35 39.17 -7.17
CA ASN A 3 -17.92 37.77 -7.34
C ASN A 3 -19.12 36.91 -6.98
N GLN A 4 -19.70 36.24 -7.98
CA GLN A 4 -20.60 35.13 -7.73
C GLN A 4 -19.70 33.91 -7.53
N ASP A 5 -19.73 33.34 -6.34
CA ASP A 5 -18.96 32.15 -6.04
C ASP A 5 -19.51 30.98 -6.88
N PHE A 6 -18.71 30.48 -7.82
CA PHE A 6 -19.04 29.28 -8.57
C PHE A 6 -18.79 28.06 -7.68
N THR A 7 -19.85 27.32 -7.37
CA THR A 7 -19.79 26.11 -6.53
C THR A 7 -20.35 24.91 -7.27
N TYR A 8 -19.81 23.72 -6.97
CA TYR A 8 -20.19 22.46 -7.59
C TYR A 8 -19.94 21.30 -6.62
N ASP A 9 -20.50 20.13 -6.91
CA ASP A 9 -20.22 18.91 -6.15
C ASP A 9 -19.14 18.07 -6.82
N PRO A 10 -18.33 17.31 -6.04
CA PRO A 10 -17.38 16.36 -6.61
C PRO A 10 -18.07 15.40 -7.57
N SER A 11 -17.37 15.05 -8.67
CA SER A 11 -17.87 14.09 -9.66
C SER A 11 -18.30 12.78 -9.00
N LYS A 12 -19.35 12.14 -9.55
CA LYS A 12 -19.82 10.81 -9.11
C LYS A 12 -18.75 9.72 -9.16
N HIS A 13 -17.69 9.95 -9.94
CA HIS A 13 -16.56 9.03 -10.05
C HIS A 13 -15.58 9.14 -8.88
N VAL A 14 -15.58 10.23 -8.11
CA VAL A 14 -14.76 10.34 -6.90
C VAL A 14 -15.43 9.52 -5.78
N PRO A 15 -14.75 8.54 -5.16
CA PRO A 15 -15.39 7.70 -4.13
C PRO A 15 -15.84 8.49 -2.90
N PHE A 16 -14.94 9.32 -2.34
CA PHE A 16 -15.23 10.17 -1.18
C PHE A 16 -15.60 11.60 -1.60
N ARG A 17 -16.81 12.06 -1.26
CA ARG A 17 -17.41 13.30 -1.82
C ARG A 17 -17.91 14.32 -0.80
N ASP A 18 -17.70 14.08 0.50
CA ASP A 18 -18.08 15.04 1.54
C ASP A 18 -17.25 16.33 1.40
N LYS A 19 -17.91 17.41 1.01
CA LYS A 19 -17.25 18.70 0.71
C LYS A 19 -16.70 19.38 1.96
N GLU A 20 -17.36 19.22 3.09
CA GLU A 20 -16.94 19.83 4.34
C GLU A 20 -15.67 19.16 4.84
N VAL A 21 -15.64 17.82 4.80
CA VAL A 21 -14.43 17.05 5.13
C VAL A 21 -13.31 17.35 4.14
N LEU A 22 -13.58 17.33 2.84
CA LEU A 22 -12.59 17.65 1.80
C LEU A 22 -12.00 19.06 1.99
N ALA A 23 -12.83 20.05 2.33
CA ALA A 23 -12.37 21.40 2.63
C ALA A 23 -11.53 21.45 3.91
N ARG A 24 -11.98 20.80 4.99
CA ARG A 24 -11.26 20.72 6.26
C ARG A 24 -9.87 20.10 6.08
N VAL A 25 -9.80 18.90 5.49
CA VAL A 25 -8.52 18.18 5.36
C VAL A 25 -7.56 18.90 4.41
N ARG A 26 -8.05 19.52 3.32
CA ARG A 26 -7.22 20.31 2.40
C ARG A 26 -6.51 21.47 3.10
N ASN A 27 -7.15 22.04 4.12
CA ASN A 27 -6.61 23.15 4.91
C ASN A 27 -5.65 22.71 6.02
N ILE A 28 -5.46 21.41 6.26
CA ILE A 28 -4.45 20.91 7.21
C ILE A 28 -3.06 21.27 6.67
N LYS A 29 -2.35 22.11 7.43
CA LYS A 29 -1.03 22.61 7.11
C LYS A 29 0.05 21.59 7.47
N ARG A 30 1.23 21.70 6.86
CA ARG A 30 2.36 20.78 7.11
C ARG A 30 2.66 20.64 8.60
N GLU A 31 2.60 21.73 9.36
CA GLU A 31 2.88 21.78 10.80
C GLU A 31 1.85 21.03 11.65
N ASP A 32 0.69 20.70 11.08
CA ASP A 32 -0.41 20.00 11.76
C ASP A 32 -0.54 18.53 11.35
N ILE A 33 0.17 18.08 10.31
CA ILE A 33 0.03 16.70 9.78
C ILE A 33 0.35 15.64 10.82
N GLU A 34 1.35 15.87 11.66
CA GLU A 34 1.80 14.90 12.67
C GLU A 34 0.86 14.84 13.89
N LYS A 35 -0.15 15.73 13.98
CA LYS A 35 -1.05 15.83 15.13
C LYS A 35 -2.26 14.94 14.94
N HIS A 36 -2.41 13.90 15.76
CA HIS A 36 -3.58 13.02 15.71
C HIS A 36 -4.18 12.76 17.09
N LYS A 37 -5.49 12.46 17.13
CA LYS A 37 -6.25 12.21 18.36
C LYS A 37 -5.98 10.84 18.99
N ASN A 38 -5.68 9.84 18.15
CA ASN A 38 -5.29 8.50 18.59
C ASN A 38 -3.78 8.50 18.89
N PRO A 39 -3.36 8.30 20.16
CA PRO A 39 -1.94 8.27 20.53
C PRO A 39 -1.19 7.05 19.99
N ASP A 40 -1.90 6.00 19.56
CA ASP A 40 -1.33 4.82 18.92
C ASP A 40 -1.21 4.97 17.40
N PHE A 41 -1.62 6.10 16.84
CA PHE A 41 -1.46 6.42 15.42
C PHE A 41 -0.34 7.45 15.25
N ASN A 42 0.90 6.95 15.21
CA ASN A 42 2.08 7.79 15.14
C ASN A 42 2.28 8.29 13.71
N ILE A 43 2.34 9.59 13.52
CA ILE A 43 2.58 10.20 12.19
C ILE A 43 3.90 10.95 12.25
N GLN A 44 4.77 10.72 11.28
CA GLN A 44 6.06 11.40 11.16
C GLN A 44 6.24 11.94 9.74
N VAL A 45 6.58 13.22 9.62
CA VAL A 45 7.05 13.78 8.35
C VAL A 45 8.56 13.55 8.24
N VAL A 46 9.00 12.96 7.13
CA VAL A 46 10.41 12.61 6.88
C VAL A 46 10.88 13.14 5.53
N PRO A 47 12.19 13.38 5.34
CA PRO A 47 12.73 13.70 4.02
C PRO A 47 12.34 12.65 2.98
N ASP A 48 12.03 13.09 1.76
CA ASP A 48 11.61 12.20 0.66
C ASP A 48 12.59 11.03 0.43
N ALA A 49 13.89 11.30 0.54
CA ALA A 49 14.95 10.30 0.33
C ALA A 49 15.01 9.23 1.43
N ASP A 50 14.50 9.53 2.63
CA ASP A 50 14.66 8.67 3.81
C ASP A 50 13.57 7.60 3.87
N MET A 51 12.38 7.86 3.30
CA MET A 51 11.21 6.98 3.43
C MET A 51 11.50 5.53 3.01
N GLY A 52 12.16 5.34 1.86
CA GLY A 52 12.52 4.00 1.39
C GLY A 52 13.54 3.31 2.31
N VAL A 53 14.47 4.07 2.89
CA VAL A 53 15.49 3.55 3.82
C VAL A 53 14.84 3.12 5.13
N ILE A 54 13.93 3.93 5.68
CA ILE A 54 13.17 3.62 6.90
C ILE A 54 12.42 2.30 6.75
N MET A 55 11.67 2.12 5.65
CA MET A 55 10.94 0.87 5.40
C MET A 55 11.90 -0.34 5.31
N LEU A 56 12.95 -0.24 4.49
CA LEU A 56 13.88 -1.36 4.28
C LEU A 56 14.64 -1.72 5.58
N PHE A 57 14.96 -0.72 6.41
CA PHE A 57 15.63 -0.94 7.68
C PHE A 57 14.71 -1.57 8.72
N ASP A 58 13.43 -1.15 8.80
CA ASP A 58 12.45 -1.82 9.66
C ASP A 58 12.29 -3.30 9.26
N ILE A 59 12.10 -3.59 7.96
CA ILE A 59 11.99 -4.97 7.47
C ILE A 59 13.25 -5.77 7.85
N PHE A 60 14.44 -5.24 7.57
CA PHE A 60 15.70 -5.89 7.93
C PHE A 60 15.79 -6.14 9.44
N HIS A 61 15.49 -5.12 10.25
CA HIS A 61 15.55 -5.21 11.70
C HIS A 61 14.62 -6.30 12.24
N ARG A 62 13.37 -6.36 11.76
CA ARG A 62 12.42 -7.39 12.18
C ARG A 62 12.87 -8.79 11.82
N ILE A 63 13.32 -9.00 10.57
CA ILE A 63 13.84 -10.30 10.13
C ILE A 63 15.05 -10.71 10.97
N LYS A 64 15.98 -9.78 11.20
CA LYS A 64 17.17 -10.05 12.01
C LYS A 64 16.81 -10.37 13.46
N THR A 65 15.91 -9.61 14.07
CA THR A 65 15.48 -9.83 15.47
C THR A 65 14.84 -11.21 15.63
N ALA A 66 13.95 -11.60 14.72
CA ALA A 66 13.36 -12.95 14.73
C ALA A 66 14.41 -14.05 14.50
N SER A 67 15.34 -13.82 13.57
CA SER A 67 16.45 -14.75 13.29
C SER A 67 17.36 -14.95 14.51
N ASP A 68 17.76 -13.86 15.18
CA ASP A 68 18.58 -13.89 16.40
C ASP A 68 17.85 -14.61 17.56
N ALA A 69 16.52 -14.45 17.64
CA ALA A 69 15.66 -15.12 18.61
C ALA A 69 15.30 -16.57 18.22
N ASN A 70 15.64 -17.01 17.00
CA ASN A 70 15.25 -18.29 16.43
C ASN A 70 13.71 -18.49 16.37
N GLU A 71 12.97 -17.41 16.12
CA GLU A 71 11.51 -17.37 16.02
C GLU A 71 11.07 -17.21 14.55
N PRO A 72 9.87 -17.70 14.18
CA PRO A 72 9.29 -17.41 12.88
C PRO A 72 8.87 -15.94 12.79
N ILE A 73 8.90 -15.40 11.57
CA ILE A 73 8.35 -14.09 11.27
C ILE A 73 7.51 -14.11 9.99
N VAL A 74 6.33 -13.52 10.06
CA VAL A 74 5.33 -13.44 8.99
C VAL A 74 5.15 -11.99 8.57
N LEU A 75 5.51 -11.67 7.32
CA LEU A 75 5.44 -10.31 6.78
C LEU A 75 4.47 -10.23 5.61
N ILE A 76 3.55 -9.27 5.64
CA ILE A 76 2.79 -8.85 4.46
C ILE A 76 3.58 -7.75 3.77
N MET A 77 4.09 -8.07 2.58
CA MET A 77 5.01 -7.25 1.80
C MET A 77 4.25 -6.35 0.82
N PRO A 78 4.67 -5.08 0.66
CA PRO A 78 4.03 -4.15 -0.26
C PRO A 78 4.39 -4.46 -1.71
N ASN A 79 3.84 -3.65 -2.62
CA ASN A 79 4.18 -3.69 -4.04
C ASN A 79 5.72 -3.65 -4.22
N PRO A 80 6.30 -4.62 -4.96
CA PRO A 80 7.74 -4.75 -5.08
C PRO A 80 8.35 -3.68 -5.99
N TRP A 81 9.46 -3.12 -5.56
CA TRP A 81 10.27 -2.20 -6.36
C TRP A 81 11.77 -2.54 -6.32
N PRO A 82 12.60 -1.96 -7.21
CA PRO A 82 14.01 -2.32 -7.39
C PRO A 82 14.90 -2.33 -6.13
N HIS A 83 14.59 -1.55 -5.08
CA HIS A 83 15.42 -1.47 -3.87
C HIS A 83 15.18 -2.62 -2.90
N PHE A 84 14.23 -3.54 -3.13
CA PHE A 84 14.22 -4.80 -2.40
C PHE A 84 15.53 -5.60 -2.57
N ARG A 85 16.33 -5.31 -3.62
CA ARG A 85 17.71 -5.80 -3.75
C ARG A 85 18.62 -5.32 -2.63
N MET A 86 18.39 -4.13 -2.09
CA MET A 86 19.13 -3.60 -0.94
C MET A 86 18.78 -4.35 0.34
N LEU A 87 17.51 -4.73 0.54
CA LEU A 87 17.13 -5.59 1.66
C LEU A 87 17.85 -6.94 1.58
N ALA A 88 17.84 -7.59 0.41
CA ALA A 88 18.58 -8.83 0.20
C ALA A 88 20.10 -8.65 0.45
N HIS A 89 20.67 -7.54 -0.04
CA HIS A 89 22.08 -7.21 0.22
C HIS A 89 22.40 -7.12 1.72
N MET A 90 21.56 -6.42 2.50
CA MET A 90 21.75 -6.32 3.95
C MET A 90 21.67 -7.70 4.62
N LEU A 91 20.64 -8.50 4.31
CA LEU A 91 20.50 -9.84 4.88
C LEU A 91 21.70 -10.75 4.56
N ASN A 92 22.19 -10.73 3.30
CA ASN A 92 23.40 -11.46 2.90
C ASN A 92 24.64 -10.97 3.66
N LYS A 93 24.83 -9.64 3.72
CA LYS A 93 26.00 -9.03 4.36
C LYS A 93 26.13 -9.41 5.83
N PHE A 94 25.00 -9.45 6.54
CA PHE A 94 24.94 -9.81 7.96
C PHE A 94 24.69 -11.30 8.20
N LYS A 95 24.59 -12.12 7.13
CA LYS A 95 24.32 -13.57 7.18
C LYS A 95 23.12 -13.92 8.05
N VAL A 96 22.04 -13.14 7.91
CA VAL A 96 20.80 -13.32 8.68
C VAL A 96 20.11 -14.59 8.22
N ASP A 97 19.98 -15.60 9.07
CA ASP A 97 19.27 -16.83 8.71
C ASP A 97 17.79 -16.55 8.51
N CYS A 98 17.32 -16.61 7.27
CA CYS A 98 15.93 -16.40 6.91
C CYS A 98 15.16 -17.72 6.80
N SER A 99 15.68 -18.85 7.31
CA SER A 99 15.00 -20.16 7.24
C SER A 99 13.58 -20.16 7.81
N LYS A 100 13.27 -19.26 8.75
CA LYS A 100 11.95 -19.08 9.37
C LYS A 100 11.21 -17.79 8.94
N LEU A 101 11.64 -17.17 7.84
CA LEU A 101 10.94 -16.04 7.22
C LEU A 101 9.79 -16.55 6.35
N TYR A 102 8.60 -16.02 6.59
CA TYR A 102 7.40 -16.16 5.76
C TYR A 102 7.00 -14.79 5.22
N THR A 103 6.78 -14.70 3.91
CA THR A 103 6.33 -13.46 3.27
C THR A 103 5.07 -13.72 2.47
N PHE A 104 4.13 -12.78 2.51
CA PHE A 104 2.91 -12.76 1.73
C PHE A 104 2.84 -11.44 0.95
N ASN A 105 2.79 -11.46 -0.37
CA ASN A 105 2.56 -10.25 -1.15
C ASN A 105 1.09 -9.80 -1.04
N MET A 106 0.87 -8.49 -0.88
CA MET A 106 -0.47 -7.94 -0.68
C MET A 106 -1.41 -8.05 -1.89
N ASP A 107 -0.87 -8.25 -3.10
CA ASP A 107 -1.66 -8.30 -4.33
C ASP A 107 -0.89 -8.90 -5.53
N GLU A 108 -1.65 -9.26 -6.58
CA GLU A 108 -1.18 -9.62 -7.91
C GLU A 108 -2.25 -9.29 -8.96
N TYR A 109 -1.86 -8.96 -10.19
CA TYR A 109 -2.81 -8.70 -11.27
C TYR A 109 -3.61 -9.94 -11.68
N ALA A 110 -4.80 -9.72 -12.26
CA ALA A 110 -5.64 -10.74 -12.87
C ALA A 110 -6.28 -10.27 -14.18
N ASP A 111 -6.59 -11.21 -15.07
CA ASP A 111 -7.27 -10.91 -16.33
C ASP A 111 -8.78 -10.60 -16.15
N GLN A 112 -9.49 -10.30 -17.24
CA GLN A 112 -10.92 -9.99 -17.22
C GLN A 112 -11.80 -11.09 -16.60
N ASP A 113 -11.34 -12.34 -16.66
CA ASP A 113 -12.06 -13.51 -16.14
C ASP A 113 -11.67 -13.82 -14.69
N GLY A 114 -10.73 -13.06 -14.13
CA GLY A 114 -10.24 -13.22 -12.76
C GLY A 114 -9.15 -14.27 -12.62
N ASN A 115 -8.53 -14.71 -13.72
CA ASN A 115 -7.36 -15.58 -13.64
C ASN A 115 -6.15 -14.75 -13.20
N ILE A 116 -5.56 -15.10 -12.06
CA ILE A 116 -4.39 -14.44 -11.51
C ILE A 116 -3.19 -14.63 -12.43
N ALA A 117 -2.44 -13.56 -12.65
CA ALA A 117 -1.25 -13.57 -13.48
C ALA A 117 -0.25 -14.64 -12.99
N PRO A 118 0.30 -15.47 -13.89
CA PRO A 118 1.26 -16.47 -13.49
C PRO A 118 2.56 -15.80 -13.06
N GLU A 119 3.28 -16.40 -12.10
CA GLU A 119 4.54 -15.87 -11.58
C GLU A 119 5.62 -15.67 -12.67
N THR A 120 5.52 -16.36 -13.82
CA THR A 120 6.41 -16.18 -14.96
C THR A 120 6.15 -14.90 -15.76
N TRP A 121 5.03 -14.21 -15.52
CA TRP A 121 4.69 -12.99 -16.24
C TRP A 121 5.51 -11.82 -15.72
N LYS A 122 6.39 -11.28 -16.57
CA LYS A 122 7.42 -10.31 -16.18
C LYS A 122 6.91 -8.97 -15.62
N TYR A 123 5.62 -8.69 -15.80
CA TYR A 123 4.96 -7.46 -15.33
C TYR A 123 4.22 -7.66 -14.01
N GLY A 124 4.10 -8.90 -13.52
CA GLY A 124 3.42 -9.24 -12.27
C GLY A 124 4.25 -8.87 -11.05
N PHE A 125 3.56 -8.63 -9.93
CA PHE A 125 4.21 -8.30 -8.68
C PHE A 125 4.96 -9.49 -8.10
N GLY A 126 4.42 -10.71 -8.18
CA GLY A 126 5.13 -11.92 -7.73
C GLY A 126 6.46 -12.13 -8.45
N TYR A 127 6.48 -11.90 -9.78
CA TYR A 127 7.71 -11.94 -10.57
C TYR A 127 8.72 -10.89 -10.09
N ALA A 128 8.28 -9.64 -9.93
CA ALA A 128 9.14 -8.55 -9.49
C ALA A 128 9.68 -8.78 -8.07
N PHE A 129 8.84 -9.23 -7.13
CA PHE A 129 9.25 -9.52 -5.76
C PHE A 129 10.32 -10.62 -5.72
N LYS A 130 10.10 -11.74 -6.43
CA LYS A 130 11.10 -12.81 -6.49
C LYS A 130 12.41 -12.35 -7.14
N ASN A 131 12.34 -11.51 -8.17
CA ASN A 131 13.53 -11.02 -8.86
C ASN A 131 14.30 -9.93 -8.12
N TYR A 132 13.63 -9.08 -7.36
CA TYR A 132 14.28 -8.02 -6.59
C TYR A 132 14.71 -8.49 -5.21
N PHE A 133 13.97 -9.41 -4.59
CA PHE A 133 14.26 -9.90 -3.24
C PHE A 133 14.80 -11.34 -3.25
N TYR A 134 13.91 -12.34 -3.42
CA TYR A 134 14.19 -13.74 -3.14
C TYR A 134 15.41 -14.30 -3.88
N SER A 135 15.51 -14.05 -5.18
CA SER A 135 16.60 -14.54 -6.04
C SER A 135 17.96 -13.90 -5.70
N ASN A 136 17.98 -12.74 -5.03
CA ASN A 136 19.20 -12.06 -4.59
C ASN A 136 19.68 -12.51 -3.20
N LEU A 137 18.93 -13.32 -2.47
CA LEU A 137 19.39 -13.89 -1.19
C LEU A 137 20.41 -14.99 -1.42
N ASP A 138 21.47 -15.05 -0.62
CA ASP A 138 22.44 -16.15 -0.68
C ASP A 138 21.78 -17.48 -0.33
N LYS A 139 22.10 -18.55 -1.08
CA LYS A 139 21.48 -19.87 -0.90
C LYS A 139 21.56 -20.40 0.54
N SER A 140 22.60 -20.02 1.29
CA SER A 140 22.81 -20.47 2.68
C SER A 140 21.88 -19.81 3.70
N ILE A 141 21.28 -18.66 3.37
CA ILE A 141 20.36 -17.96 4.28
C ILE A 141 18.92 -17.92 3.75
N ARG A 142 18.71 -18.28 2.48
CA ARG A 142 17.45 -18.14 1.78
C ARG A 142 16.36 -19.03 2.41
N PRO A 143 15.14 -18.52 2.65
CA PRO A 143 14.03 -19.36 3.09
C PRO A 143 13.69 -20.42 2.04
N PRO A 144 13.07 -21.54 2.43
CA PRO A 144 12.38 -22.42 1.49
C PRO A 144 11.38 -21.63 0.63
N GLU A 145 11.35 -21.90 -0.68
CA GLU A 145 10.50 -21.15 -1.62
C GLU A 145 9.02 -21.17 -1.24
N LYS A 146 8.55 -22.28 -0.64
CA LYS A 146 7.17 -22.44 -0.16
C LYS A 146 6.76 -21.46 0.94
N GLN A 147 7.70 -20.68 1.50
CA GLN A 147 7.45 -19.64 2.51
C GLN A 147 7.37 -18.25 1.88
N ILE A 148 7.57 -18.14 0.56
CA ILE A 148 7.47 -16.90 -0.21
C ILE A 148 6.19 -16.95 -1.03
N HIS A 149 5.11 -16.39 -0.47
CA HIS A 149 3.76 -16.50 -1.01
C HIS A 149 3.39 -15.33 -1.90
N THR A 150 3.17 -15.63 -3.17
CA THR A 150 2.50 -14.77 -4.16
C THR A 150 1.07 -15.26 -4.36
N PHE A 151 0.17 -14.42 -4.87
CA PHE A 151 -1.19 -14.86 -5.22
C PHE A 151 -1.16 -15.78 -6.45
N THR A 152 -2.00 -16.80 -6.42
CA THR A 152 -2.22 -17.75 -7.51
C THR A 152 -3.68 -18.20 -7.51
N ASN A 153 -4.16 -18.72 -8.64
CA ASN A 153 -5.51 -19.31 -8.72
C ASN A 153 -5.72 -20.47 -7.74
N LYS A 154 -4.65 -21.08 -7.23
CA LYS A 154 -4.71 -22.23 -6.31
C LYS A 154 -4.84 -21.83 -4.85
N ASN A 155 -4.32 -20.68 -4.45
CA ASN A 155 -4.23 -20.28 -3.05
C ASN A 155 -5.11 -19.09 -2.68
N ILE A 156 -5.73 -18.39 -3.63
CA ILE A 156 -6.53 -17.17 -3.35
C ILE A 156 -7.59 -17.39 -2.25
N ASN A 157 -8.30 -18.52 -2.28
CA ASN A 157 -9.36 -18.83 -1.32
C ASN A 157 -8.82 -19.20 0.07
N ASP A 158 -7.56 -19.66 0.14
CA ASP A 158 -6.92 -20.09 1.39
C ASP A 158 -5.93 -19.04 1.91
N TYR A 159 -5.68 -17.95 1.17
CA TYR A 159 -4.57 -17.03 1.41
C TYR A 159 -4.65 -16.37 2.80
N GLY A 160 -5.87 -15.99 3.22
CA GLY A 160 -6.11 -15.47 4.57
C GLY A 160 -5.85 -16.53 5.63
N GLN A 161 -6.37 -17.74 5.42
CA GLN A 161 -6.17 -18.87 6.34
C GLN A 161 -4.70 -19.26 6.46
N MET A 162 -3.93 -19.23 5.38
CA MET A 162 -2.49 -19.49 5.38
C MET A 162 -1.72 -18.50 6.29
N ILE A 163 -2.17 -17.25 6.38
CA ILE A 163 -1.61 -16.24 7.29
C ILE A 163 -2.06 -16.53 8.73
N SER A 164 -3.34 -16.83 8.94
CA SER A 164 -3.89 -17.16 10.27
C SER A 164 -3.28 -18.44 10.87
N ASP A 165 -3.01 -19.46 10.06
CA ASP A 165 -2.35 -20.71 10.48
C ASP A 165 -0.93 -20.49 11.02
N LEU A 166 -0.30 -19.37 10.64
CA LEU A 166 1.01 -18.95 11.13
C LEU A 166 0.93 -18.00 12.35
N GLY A 167 -0.27 -17.75 12.87
CA GLY A 167 -0.49 -16.85 14.01
C GLY A 167 -0.61 -15.38 13.63
N GLU A 168 -1.19 -15.10 12.46
CA GLU A 168 -1.34 -13.78 11.84
C GLU A 168 -0.01 -13.13 11.43
N ALA A 169 -0.09 -12.09 10.58
CA ALA A 169 1.10 -11.35 10.17
C ALA A 169 1.71 -10.57 11.34
N ASP A 170 3.02 -10.65 11.54
CA ASP A 170 3.74 -9.83 12.52
C ASP A 170 3.79 -8.36 12.09
N MET A 171 3.74 -8.12 10.78
CA MET A 171 3.85 -6.80 10.19
C MET A 171 3.18 -6.72 8.81
N VAL A 172 2.48 -5.62 8.55
CA VAL A 172 2.03 -5.22 7.21
C VAL A 172 2.60 -3.84 6.86
N TYR A 173 3.12 -3.71 5.65
CA TYR A 173 3.55 -2.43 5.09
C TYR A 173 2.60 -2.02 3.98
N SER A 174 2.09 -0.78 4.01
CA SER A 174 1.15 -0.28 3.00
C SER A 174 1.42 1.17 2.60
N GLY A 175 0.68 1.67 1.63
CA GLY A 175 0.70 3.08 1.24
C GLY A 175 -0.47 3.39 0.31
N PRO A 176 -1.13 4.56 0.46
CA PRO A 176 -2.39 4.81 -0.22
C PRO A 176 -2.19 5.26 -1.67
N GLY A 177 -3.00 4.74 -2.59
CA GLY A 177 -3.08 5.30 -3.94
C GLY A 177 -4.13 6.40 -4.07
N TRP A 178 -4.59 6.64 -5.30
CA TRP A 178 -5.40 7.82 -5.64
C TRP A 178 -6.68 7.97 -4.82
N THR A 179 -7.33 6.85 -4.53
CA THR A 179 -8.63 6.75 -3.85
C THR A 179 -8.48 6.52 -2.33
N GLY A 180 -7.25 6.42 -1.83
CA GLY A 180 -6.96 6.01 -0.46
C GLY A 180 -7.08 4.50 -0.26
N HIS A 181 -7.07 3.74 -1.36
CA HIS A 181 -7.02 2.28 -1.36
C HIS A 181 -5.77 1.77 -0.65
N LEU A 182 -5.87 0.58 -0.06
CA LEU A 182 -4.78 -0.17 0.56
C LEU A 182 -4.61 -1.47 -0.24
N ALA A 183 -3.43 -1.74 -0.81
CA ALA A 183 -3.28 -2.79 -1.83
C ALA A 183 -4.28 -2.57 -2.97
N PHE A 184 -5.07 -3.56 -3.41
CA PHE A 184 -6.23 -3.33 -4.28
C PHE A 184 -7.57 -3.41 -3.53
N ILE A 185 -7.56 -3.10 -2.23
CA ILE A 185 -8.79 -2.85 -1.48
C ILE A 185 -9.30 -1.48 -1.91
N GLU A 186 -10.02 -1.42 -3.03
CA GLU A 186 -10.56 -0.20 -3.63
C GLU A 186 -11.93 0.17 -3.04
N PRO A 187 -12.21 1.47 -2.83
CA PRO A 187 -13.52 1.91 -2.33
C PRO A 187 -14.67 1.76 -3.34
N ASP A 188 -14.36 1.71 -4.63
CA ASP A 188 -15.31 1.57 -5.73
C ASP A 188 -15.36 0.14 -6.31
N ALA A 189 -14.58 -0.80 -5.76
CA ALA A 189 -14.70 -2.22 -6.10
C ALA A 189 -16.02 -2.79 -5.53
N PRO A 190 -16.93 -3.30 -6.38
CA PRO A 190 -18.17 -3.90 -5.91
C PRO A 190 -17.93 -5.12 -5.00
N GLU A 191 -16.79 -5.81 -5.16
CA GLU A 191 -16.40 -6.97 -4.39
C GLU A 191 -16.03 -6.64 -2.92
N PHE A 192 -15.79 -5.36 -2.59
CA PHE A 192 -15.58 -4.88 -1.22
C PHE A 192 -16.76 -4.07 -0.68
N LYS A 193 -17.91 -4.08 -1.35
CA LYS A 193 -19.10 -3.40 -0.84
C LYS A 193 -19.58 -4.08 0.45
N ALA A 194 -19.62 -3.30 1.54
CA ALA A 194 -20.10 -3.72 2.84
C ALA A 194 -21.21 -2.79 3.36
N GLY A 195 -22.08 -3.28 4.23
CA GLY A 195 -23.09 -2.47 4.91
C GLY A 195 -22.54 -1.64 6.07
N SER A 196 -21.35 -1.97 6.56
CA SER A 196 -20.69 -1.28 7.68
C SER A 196 -19.17 -1.41 7.63
N MET A 197 -18.46 -0.54 8.38
CA MET A 197 -17.00 -0.65 8.55
C MET A 197 -16.60 -1.97 9.22
N ALA A 198 -17.38 -2.45 10.20
CA ALA A 198 -17.09 -3.69 10.90
C ALA A 198 -17.17 -4.91 9.97
N GLU A 199 -18.22 -4.98 9.14
CA GLU A 199 -18.34 -6.02 8.10
C GLU A 199 -17.19 -5.94 7.09
N TRP A 200 -16.84 -4.73 6.65
CA TRP A 200 -15.73 -4.51 5.73
C TRP A 200 -14.39 -4.98 6.30
N MET A 201 -14.12 -4.70 7.58
CA MET A 201 -12.89 -5.10 8.28
C MET A 201 -12.70 -6.62 8.38
N GLU A 202 -13.78 -7.40 8.29
CA GLU A 202 -13.72 -8.87 8.32
C GLU A 202 -13.60 -9.50 6.93
N MET A 203 -13.55 -8.69 5.87
CA MET A 203 -13.43 -9.20 4.51
C MET A 203 -12.04 -9.79 4.27
N ASP A 204 -12.02 -11.05 3.81
CA ASP A 204 -10.83 -11.82 3.44
C ASP A 204 -10.38 -11.58 1.98
N PRO A 205 -9.22 -12.13 1.56
CA PRO A 205 -8.65 -11.95 0.23
C PRO A 205 -9.60 -12.36 -0.88
N ARG A 206 -9.54 -11.65 -2.02
CA ARG A 206 -10.46 -11.88 -3.15
C ARG A 206 -9.91 -11.34 -4.46
N ILE A 207 -10.58 -11.72 -5.55
CA ILE A 207 -10.44 -11.07 -6.86
C ILE A 207 -11.32 -9.82 -6.88
N VAL A 208 -10.78 -8.72 -7.40
CA VAL A 208 -11.47 -7.43 -7.52
C VAL A 208 -11.36 -6.84 -8.91
N THR A 209 -12.36 -6.04 -9.26
CA THR A 209 -12.31 -5.15 -10.42
C THR A 209 -11.50 -3.90 -10.07
N LEU A 210 -10.49 -3.56 -10.88
CA LEU A 210 -9.65 -2.40 -10.61
C LEU A 210 -10.38 -1.09 -10.93
N SER A 211 -10.17 -0.09 -10.06
CA SER A 211 -10.65 1.27 -10.27
C SER A 211 -10.02 1.90 -11.50
N PRO A 212 -10.73 2.75 -12.27
CA PRO A 212 -10.12 3.58 -13.30
C PRO A 212 -8.95 4.44 -12.77
N PHE A 213 -8.98 4.83 -11.50
CA PHE A 213 -7.89 5.56 -10.87
C PHE A 213 -6.64 4.70 -10.71
N THR A 214 -6.82 3.44 -10.37
CA THR A 214 -5.74 2.45 -10.23
C THR A 214 -5.16 2.09 -11.59
N LEU A 215 -5.99 1.95 -12.63
CA LEU A 215 -5.52 1.78 -14.01
C LEU A 215 -4.68 2.99 -14.44
N ALA A 216 -5.13 4.21 -14.15
CA ALA A 216 -4.39 5.43 -14.44
C ALA A 216 -3.06 5.51 -13.67
N GLN A 217 -3.06 5.24 -12.37
CA GLN A 217 -1.86 5.20 -11.55
C GLN A 217 -0.86 4.16 -12.07
N ASN A 218 -1.31 2.93 -12.32
CA ASN A 218 -0.44 1.83 -12.73
C ASN A 218 0.05 1.99 -14.17
N SER A 219 -0.69 2.69 -15.04
CA SER A 219 -0.19 3.01 -16.40
C SER A 219 1.05 3.91 -16.40
N LEU A 220 1.34 4.55 -15.26
CA LEU A 220 2.55 5.34 -15.04
C LEU A 220 3.67 4.53 -14.37
N HIS A 221 3.47 3.26 -14.03
CA HIS A 221 4.55 2.41 -13.54
C HIS A 221 5.61 2.18 -14.63
N GLY A 222 6.86 2.03 -14.17
CA GLY A 222 8.03 1.72 -15.02
C GLY A 222 7.83 0.48 -15.89
N SER A 223 7.19 -0.56 -15.35
CA SER A 223 6.89 -1.80 -16.07
C SER A 223 5.93 -1.62 -17.24
N PHE A 224 5.08 -0.60 -17.20
CA PHE A 224 4.14 -0.22 -18.26
C PHE A 224 4.62 1.00 -19.08
N GLY A 225 5.91 1.33 -18.98
CA GLY A 225 6.53 2.34 -19.83
C GLY A 225 6.26 3.79 -19.43
N MET A 226 5.63 4.04 -18.29
CA MET A 226 5.41 5.39 -17.73
C MET A 226 4.72 6.35 -18.72
N SER A 227 3.84 5.82 -19.57
CA SER A 227 3.33 6.53 -20.76
C SER A 227 1.81 6.66 -20.80
N GLY A 228 1.10 6.28 -19.73
CA GLY A 228 -0.36 6.42 -19.68
C GLY A 228 -1.12 5.39 -20.52
N ASP A 229 -0.46 4.28 -20.91
CA ASP A 229 -1.12 3.20 -21.63
C ASP A 229 -2.00 2.38 -20.67
N LEU A 230 -3.23 2.87 -20.48
CA LEU A 230 -4.24 2.25 -19.62
C LEU A 230 -4.57 0.82 -20.06
N ALA A 231 -4.49 0.53 -21.36
CA ALA A 231 -4.88 -0.77 -21.92
C ALA A 231 -3.89 -1.89 -21.61
N MET A 232 -2.65 -1.53 -21.22
CA MET A 232 -1.64 -2.48 -20.79
C MET A 232 -1.80 -2.93 -19.34
N VAL A 233 -2.57 -2.21 -18.53
CA VAL A 233 -2.83 -2.58 -17.12
C VAL A 233 -3.96 -3.61 -17.08
N PRO A 234 -3.77 -4.79 -16.43
CA PRO A 234 -4.83 -5.78 -16.30
C PRO A 234 -6.08 -5.20 -15.59
N PRO A 235 -7.30 -5.61 -15.98
CA PRO A 235 -8.53 -5.00 -15.49
C PRO A 235 -8.94 -5.46 -14.08
N LYS A 236 -8.34 -6.54 -13.57
CA LYS A 236 -8.63 -7.11 -12.25
C LYS A 236 -7.35 -7.38 -11.47
N ALA A 237 -7.50 -7.72 -10.20
CA ALA A 237 -6.41 -8.17 -9.35
C ALA A 237 -6.89 -9.13 -8.26
N ALA A 238 -5.98 -9.98 -7.77
CA ALA A 238 -6.08 -10.59 -6.46
C ALA A 238 -5.47 -9.66 -5.42
N THR A 239 -6.09 -9.59 -4.24
CA THR A 239 -5.56 -8.76 -3.14
C THR A 239 -5.94 -9.35 -1.80
N ILE A 240 -5.14 -9.05 -0.78
CA ILE A 240 -5.52 -9.26 0.62
C ILE A 240 -6.81 -8.51 0.94
N GLY A 241 -7.51 -8.96 1.98
CA GLY A 241 -8.65 -8.23 2.51
C GLY A 241 -8.27 -7.26 3.63
N PRO A 242 -9.19 -6.37 4.04
CA PRO A 242 -9.05 -5.57 5.26
C PRO A 242 -8.70 -6.40 6.49
N ALA A 243 -9.21 -7.64 6.56
CA ALA A 243 -8.96 -8.55 7.67
C ALA A 243 -7.47 -8.79 7.93
N GLN A 244 -6.66 -8.97 6.87
CA GLN A 244 -5.22 -9.21 7.01
C GLN A 244 -4.46 -7.97 7.51
N VAL A 245 -5.00 -6.77 7.28
CA VAL A 245 -4.45 -5.52 7.83
C VAL A 245 -4.88 -5.34 9.29
N VAL A 246 -6.15 -5.58 9.59
CA VAL A 246 -6.72 -5.41 10.93
C VAL A 246 -6.16 -6.44 11.91
N ARG A 247 -5.95 -7.69 11.49
CA ARG A 247 -5.46 -8.78 12.35
C ARG A 247 -3.94 -8.81 12.51
N ALA A 248 -3.18 -8.08 11.68
CA ALA A 248 -1.72 -8.01 11.81
C ALA A 248 -1.29 -7.50 13.20
N LYS A 249 -0.14 -7.91 13.70
CA LYS A 249 0.35 -7.45 15.02
C LYS A 249 0.81 -5.99 14.96
N ASN A 250 1.47 -5.59 13.86
CA ASN A 250 1.98 -4.24 13.63
C ASN A 250 1.69 -3.77 12.19
N ARG A 251 1.66 -2.44 12.01
CA ARG A 251 1.45 -1.79 10.71
C ARG A 251 2.41 -0.64 10.52
N MET A 252 2.95 -0.50 9.33
CA MET A 252 3.52 0.76 8.85
C MET A 252 2.87 1.18 7.54
N GLN A 253 2.48 2.44 7.45
CA GLN A 253 2.02 3.03 6.19
C GLN A 253 2.97 4.13 5.71
N PHE A 254 3.09 4.26 4.40
CA PHE A 254 4.03 5.18 3.75
C PHE A 254 3.33 6.02 2.69
N CYS A 255 3.33 7.33 2.91
CA CYS A 255 2.75 8.34 2.05
C CYS A 255 3.87 9.18 1.40
N GLY A 256 4.40 8.69 0.27
CA GLY A 256 5.44 9.41 -0.48
C GLY A 256 5.44 9.19 -1.99
N ILE A 257 4.29 8.85 -2.58
CA ILE A 257 4.19 8.60 -4.02
C ILE A 257 4.04 9.93 -4.76
N SER A 258 4.94 10.20 -5.70
CA SER A 258 4.86 11.33 -6.61
C SER A 258 5.01 10.89 -8.07
N VAL A 259 4.67 11.78 -9.00
CA VAL A 259 4.90 11.53 -10.42
C VAL A 259 6.40 11.64 -10.68
N GLN A 260 7.08 10.49 -10.78
CA GLN A 260 8.51 10.34 -11.07
C GLN A 260 9.44 11.22 -10.18
N GLY A 261 9.16 11.30 -8.88
CA GLY A 261 10.02 12.06 -7.95
C GLY A 261 9.86 13.58 -8.05
N THR A 262 8.83 14.07 -8.74
CA THR A 262 8.56 15.52 -8.85
C THR A 262 7.69 16.01 -7.69
N VAL A 263 7.55 17.34 -7.61
CA VAL A 263 6.56 17.97 -6.72
C VAL A 263 5.13 17.69 -7.18
N SER A 264 4.88 17.20 -8.39
CA SER A 264 3.51 16.84 -8.78
C SER A 264 3.14 15.49 -8.16
N SER A 265 2.13 15.50 -7.32
CA SER A 265 1.62 14.29 -6.68
C SER A 265 0.14 14.42 -6.43
N TRP A 266 -0.57 13.33 -6.68
CA TRP A 266 -1.93 13.19 -6.24
C TRP A 266 -2.08 12.93 -4.74
N GLN A 267 -1.03 12.40 -4.12
CA GLN A 267 -1.11 11.79 -2.82
C GLN A 267 -1.34 12.83 -1.71
N ARG A 268 -1.03 14.11 -1.94
CA ARG A 268 -1.17 15.18 -0.92
C ARG A 268 -2.54 15.27 -0.26
N LEU A 269 -3.61 15.24 -1.06
CA LEU A 269 -4.97 15.38 -0.54
C LEU A 269 -5.43 14.08 0.11
N VAL A 270 -5.19 12.95 -0.58
CA VAL A 270 -5.64 11.64 -0.09
C VAL A 270 -4.90 11.24 1.19
N THR A 271 -3.62 11.56 1.35
CA THR A 271 -2.90 11.40 2.62
C THR A 271 -3.60 12.14 3.75
N ARG A 272 -4.08 13.37 3.54
CA ARG A 272 -4.83 14.10 4.57
C ARG A 272 -6.20 13.47 4.86
N LEU A 273 -6.87 12.88 3.87
CA LEU A 273 -8.08 12.08 4.08
C LEU A 273 -7.78 10.81 4.90
N VAL A 274 -6.72 10.07 4.53
CA VAL A 274 -6.30 8.84 5.21
C VAL A 274 -5.91 9.12 6.67
N LEU A 275 -5.20 10.22 6.94
CA LEU A 275 -4.69 10.52 8.27
C LEU A 275 -5.69 11.27 9.17
N HIS A 276 -6.56 12.12 8.59
CA HIS A 276 -7.37 13.09 9.36
C HIS A 276 -8.85 13.16 8.94
N GLY A 277 -9.25 12.39 7.93
CA GLY A 277 -10.65 12.16 7.57
C GLY A 277 -11.32 11.19 8.53
N GLU A 278 -12.62 10.93 8.34
CA GLU A 278 -13.30 9.88 9.10
C GLU A 278 -12.92 8.49 8.56
N PRO A 279 -12.63 7.50 9.43
CA PRO A 279 -12.41 6.12 9.00
C PRO A 279 -13.62 5.56 8.24
N THR A 280 -13.40 5.14 6.99
CA THR A 280 -14.49 4.68 6.12
C THR A 280 -13.98 3.75 5.02
N PRO A 281 -14.78 2.77 4.55
CA PRO A 281 -14.44 1.97 3.38
C PRO A 281 -14.31 2.79 2.09
N LEU A 282 -14.79 4.04 2.07
CA LEU A 282 -14.62 4.97 0.95
C LEU A 282 -13.21 5.58 0.87
N VAL A 283 -12.41 5.43 1.93
CA VAL A 283 -10.98 5.77 2.01
C VAL A 283 -10.29 4.63 2.77
N PRO A 284 -10.13 3.44 2.17
CA PRO A 284 -9.75 2.19 2.84
C PRO A 284 -8.61 2.29 3.85
N GLU A 285 -7.53 2.97 3.49
CA GLU A 285 -6.33 3.10 4.33
C GLU A 285 -6.54 3.97 5.59
N SER A 286 -7.65 4.73 5.65
CA SER A 286 -8.08 5.42 6.88
C SER A 286 -8.38 4.47 8.04
N VAL A 287 -8.54 3.15 7.78
CA VAL A 287 -8.64 2.12 8.81
C VAL A 287 -7.49 2.16 9.80
N HIS A 288 -6.29 2.56 9.37
CA HIS A 288 -5.11 2.65 10.23
C HIS A 288 -5.29 3.65 11.38
N GLN A 289 -6.16 4.66 11.26
CA GLN A 289 -6.48 5.59 12.35
C GLN A 289 -7.11 4.89 13.57
N LEU A 290 -7.73 3.72 13.35
CA LEU A 290 -8.38 2.91 14.39
C LEU A 290 -7.43 1.88 15.02
N LEU A 291 -6.21 1.77 14.53
CA LEU A 291 -5.26 0.72 14.86
C LEU A 291 -3.93 1.34 15.32
N ARG A 292 -3.11 0.54 16.02
CA ARG A 292 -1.72 0.92 16.27
C ARG A 292 -0.93 0.86 14.96
N THR A 293 -0.50 2.02 14.46
CA THR A 293 0.21 2.17 13.17
C THR A 293 1.27 3.26 13.24
N ASP A 294 2.44 2.99 12.67
CA ASP A 294 3.45 4.03 12.38
C ASP A 294 3.29 4.52 10.94
N SER A 295 3.10 5.82 10.76
CA SER A 295 2.74 6.45 9.50
C SER A 295 3.82 7.43 9.09
N TYR A 296 4.45 7.18 7.96
CA TYR A 296 5.50 8.04 7.43
C TYR A 296 4.96 8.83 6.25
N VAL A 297 5.12 10.15 6.28
CA VAL A 297 4.71 11.06 5.20
C VAL A 297 5.95 11.77 4.71
N THR A 298 6.18 11.82 3.41
CA THR A 298 7.33 12.58 2.91
C THR A 298 7.08 14.08 2.92
N GLU A 299 8.12 14.89 3.01
CA GLU A 299 8.03 16.36 2.98
C GLU A 299 7.23 16.86 1.78
N THR A 300 7.44 16.30 0.58
CA THR A 300 6.71 16.67 -0.64
C THR A 300 5.20 16.41 -0.52
N ILE A 301 4.80 15.34 0.16
CA ILE A 301 3.39 14.99 0.39
C ILE A 301 2.80 15.82 1.54
N ALA A 302 3.62 16.19 2.51
CA ALA A 302 3.23 17.00 3.65
C ALA A 302 3.01 18.49 3.30
N MET A 303 3.59 18.98 2.20
CA MET A 303 3.39 20.35 1.70
C MET A 303 1.94 20.83 1.75
N ASN A 304 1.73 22.11 2.06
CA ASN A 304 0.43 22.77 1.98
C ASN A 304 -0.17 22.62 0.58
N ILE A 305 -1.50 22.44 0.51
CA ILE A 305 -2.22 22.38 -0.76
C ILE A 305 -2.68 23.80 -1.12
N GLU A 306 -1.96 24.42 -2.05
CA GLU A 306 -2.20 25.80 -2.48
C GLU A 306 -2.18 25.86 -4.02
N PRO A 307 -3.07 26.65 -4.65
CA PRO A 307 -3.01 26.87 -6.09
C PRO A 307 -1.70 27.55 -6.49
N ASP A 308 -1.09 27.07 -7.57
CA ASP A 308 0.07 27.70 -8.21
C ASP A 308 -0.36 28.12 -9.62
N PHE A 309 -0.78 29.37 -9.77
CA PHE A 309 -1.34 29.89 -11.03
C PHE A 309 -0.29 30.07 -12.13
N GLU A 310 0.99 29.96 -11.82
CA GLU A 310 2.08 30.03 -12.79
C GLU A 310 2.43 28.64 -13.37
N LYS A 311 1.74 27.57 -12.93
CA LYS A 311 1.95 26.20 -13.42
C LYS A 311 0.76 25.69 -14.22
N GLY A 312 1.05 25.27 -15.45
CA GLY A 312 0.13 24.53 -16.32
C GLY A 312 0.31 23.00 -16.25
N TYR A 313 -0.44 22.29 -17.10
CA TYR A 313 -0.23 20.88 -17.39
C TYR A 313 1.00 20.65 -18.28
#